data_AF-A0A6A4GIN1-F1
#
_entry.id   AF-A0A6A4GIN1-F1
#
_cell.length_a   1.000
_cell.length_b   1.000
_cell.length_c   1.000
_cell.angle_alpha   90.00
_cell.angle_beta   90.00
_cell.angle_gamma   90.00
#
_symmetry.space_group_name_H-M   'P 1'
#
loop_
_entity.id
_entity.type
_entity.pdbx_description
1 polymer ?
#
loop_
_entity_poly.entity_id
_entity_poly.type
_entity_poly.pdbx_seq_one_letter_code
_entity_poly.pdbx_strand_id
1 'polypeptide(L)'
;MLPLLYIPSIPTHLSLLDSVSQLLSQQAPRPPAGPVVRPSSPVQAAVDSKVASQVVQRLAASELKEAGFTGAQTEALYVLEMQVVNFVQSLYHRAHEYANLANRSGPIATDLLLATEEIDKEWAYEVSPEKLGKWLRKRQRREKKKKEKSLSAHAPSLIPPPSRSPSPELLSSDEEDEEMVDVTANVNPVPPPPPPQHLQLHPAPPPPPKPVKTIPGAALTLRNLATTFPHFPSLPPKHTYLQTPAPTTRTTTSTLPTLSKKLATASLVQESLRHLLLATEDAESGPGREDAELLGYIVNWEANATGRKRWRV
;
A
#
# COMPACT_ATOMS: atom_id res chain seq x y z
N MET A 1 -22.23 -64.33 -2.68
CA MET A 1 -22.22 -64.05 -4.13
C MET A 1 -22.33 -62.55 -4.31
N LEU A 2 -21.22 -61.87 -4.59
CA LEU A 2 -21.19 -60.43 -4.86
C LEU A 2 -20.89 -60.22 -6.35
N PRO A 3 -21.59 -59.32 -7.05
CA PRO A 3 -21.38 -59.10 -8.47
C PRO A 3 -20.09 -58.31 -8.70
N LEU A 4 -19.21 -58.88 -9.51
CA LEU A 4 -18.01 -58.24 -10.04
C LEU A 4 -18.43 -57.08 -10.97
N LEU A 5 -18.09 -55.86 -10.58
CA LEU A 5 -18.26 -54.67 -11.41
C LEU A 5 -17.17 -54.64 -12.48
N TYR A 6 -17.59 -54.84 -13.73
CA TYR A 6 -16.80 -54.74 -14.94
C TYR A 6 -16.47 -53.27 -15.23
N ILE A 7 -15.19 -52.91 -15.22
CA ILE A 7 -14.70 -51.58 -15.59
C ILE A 7 -14.24 -51.66 -17.05
N PRO A 8 -14.87 -50.94 -18.00
CA PRO A 8 -14.44 -50.94 -19.39
C PRO A 8 -13.09 -50.23 -19.55
N SER A 9 -12.19 -50.89 -20.27
CA SER A 9 -10.88 -50.36 -20.67
C SER A 9 -11.02 -49.18 -21.62
N ILE A 10 -10.46 -48.03 -21.24
CA ILE A 10 -10.48 -46.80 -22.05
C ILE A 10 -9.32 -46.87 -23.05
N PRO A 11 -9.56 -46.73 -24.37
CA PRO A 11 -8.50 -46.75 -25.37
C PRO A 11 -7.65 -45.47 -25.32
N THR A 12 -6.34 -45.64 -25.17
CA THR A 12 -5.32 -44.59 -25.19
C THR A 12 -5.04 -44.11 -26.61
N HIS A 13 -5.70 -43.05 -27.05
CA HIS A 13 -5.41 -42.39 -28.33
C HIS A 13 -4.32 -41.30 -28.16
N LEU A 14 -3.08 -41.71 -27.88
CA LEU A 14 -1.90 -40.85 -27.75
C LEU A 14 -1.05 -40.85 -29.05
N SER A 15 -1.60 -40.40 -30.18
CA SER A 15 -0.82 -40.39 -31.44
C SER A 15 -0.91 -39.13 -32.31
N LEU A 16 -1.57 -38.05 -31.86
CA LEU A 16 -1.75 -36.85 -32.71
C LEU A 16 -0.98 -35.58 -32.27
N LEU A 17 -0.20 -35.63 -31.19
CA LEU A 17 0.52 -34.44 -30.68
C LEU A 17 1.98 -34.33 -31.15
N ASP A 18 2.52 -35.33 -31.86
CA ASP A 18 3.94 -35.33 -32.24
C ASP A 18 4.22 -34.53 -33.54
N SER A 19 3.19 -34.17 -34.31
CA SER A 19 3.36 -33.44 -35.58
C SER A 19 3.42 -31.92 -35.45
N VAL A 20 3.11 -31.34 -34.28
CA VAL A 20 3.16 -29.86 -34.09
C VAL A 20 4.56 -29.38 -33.68
N SER A 21 5.38 -30.23 -33.07
CA SER A 21 6.76 -29.88 -32.67
C SER A 21 7.72 -29.70 -33.84
N GLN A 22 7.45 -30.27 -35.01
CA GLN A 22 8.38 -30.17 -36.15
C GLN A 22 8.26 -28.86 -36.95
N LEU A 23 7.14 -28.13 -36.86
CA LEU A 23 6.97 -26.89 -37.63
C LEU A 23 7.59 -25.65 -36.97
N LEU A 24 8.03 -25.73 -35.71
CA LEU A 24 8.64 -24.59 -34.99
C LEU A 24 10.17 -24.52 -35.10
N SER A 25 10.81 -25.43 -35.85
CA SER A 25 12.28 -25.49 -35.97
C SER A 25 12.87 -24.78 -37.20
N GLN A 26 12.04 -24.18 -38.07
CA GLN A 26 12.53 -23.31 -39.15
C GLN A 26 12.50 -21.83 -38.73
N GLN A 27 13.31 -21.47 -37.74
CA GLN A 27 13.66 -20.07 -37.48
C GLN A 27 14.99 -19.76 -38.17
N ALA A 28 14.94 -18.86 -39.15
CA ALA A 28 16.10 -18.35 -39.87
C ALA A 28 17.18 -17.83 -38.89
N PRO A 29 18.47 -17.95 -39.24
CA PRO A 29 19.58 -17.52 -38.39
C PRO A 29 19.46 -16.02 -38.09
N ARG A 30 19.12 -15.68 -36.83
CA ARG A 30 19.12 -14.31 -36.37
C ARG A 30 20.57 -13.80 -36.30
N PRO A 31 20.81 -12.53 -36.69
CA PRO A 31 22.13 -11.91 -36.59
C PRO A 31 22.65 -11.93 -35.14
N PRO A 32 23.97 -11.92 -34.92
CA PRO A 32 24.60 -12.06 -33.61
C PRO A 32 24.09 -10.99 -32.66
N ALA A 33 23.27 -11.44 -31.70
CA ALA A 33 22.67 -10.61 -30.67
C ALA A 33 23.77 -10.03 -29.76
N GLY A 34 23.58 -8.77 -29.39
CA GLY A 34 24.35 -8.11 -28.33
C GLY A 34 24.27 -8.84 -26.99
N PRO A 35 24.95 -8.33 -25.95
CA PRO A 35 25.18 -9.04 -24.69
C PRO A 35 23.89 -9.66 -24.15
N VAL A 36 23.90 -10.99 -24.05
CA VAL A 36 22.81 -11.81 -23.53
C VAL A 36 22.55 -11.39 -22.08
N VAL A 37 21.58 -10.51 -21.89
CA VAL A 37 21.03 -10.18 -20.57
C VAL A 37 20.41 -11.46 -20.04
N ARG A 38 21.11 -12.13 -19.12
CA ARG A 38 20.58 -13.33 -18.46
C ARG A 38 19.24 -12.96 -17.83
N PRO A 39 18.17 -13.76 -18.02
CA PRO A 39 16.92 -13.54 -17.33
C PRO A 39 17.22 -13.51 -15.83
N SER A 40 16.82 -12.43 -15.16
CA SER A 40 17.02 -12.22 -13.73
C SER A 40 16.46 -13.42 -12.97
N SER A 41 17.25 -13.98 -12.05
CA SER A 41 16.84 -15.04 -11.13
C SER A 41 15.45 -14.73 -10.54
N PRO A 42 14.54 -15.72 -10.44
CA PRO A 42 13.20 -15.49 -9.93
C PRO A 42 13.27 -14.80 -8.57
N VAL A 43 12.53 -13.70 -8.44
CA VAL A 43 12.50 -12.88 -7.22
C VAL A 43 12.13 -13.79 -6.06
N GLN A 44 13.06 -13.95 -5.11
CA GLN A 44 12.81 -14.74 -3.91
C GLN A 44 11.63 -14.12 -3.16
N ALA A 45 10.66 -14.95 -2.80
CA ALA A 45 9.49 -14.50 -2.05
C ALA A 45 9.95 -13.82 -0.75
N ALA A 46 9.43 -12.62 -0.49
CA ALA A 46 9.80 -11.86 0.71
C ALA A 46 9.33 -12.51 2.03
N VAL A 47 8.47 -13.54 1.95
CA VAL A 47 7.84 -14.20 3.09
C VAL A 47 8.24 -15.67 3.11
N ASP A 48 8.76 -16.12 4.26
CA ASP A 48 9.08 -17.52 4.51
C ASP A 48 7.79 -18.37 4.57
N SER A 49 7.84 -19.59 4.04
CA SER A 49 6.70 -20.50 3.96
C SER A 49 6.13 -20.86 5.33
N LYS A 50 7.01 -20.99 6.34
CA LYS A 50 6.61 -21.25 7.73
C LYS A 50 5.78 -20.12 8.32
N VAL A 51 6.15 -18.87 8.02
CA VAL A 51 5.43 -17.69 8.51
C VAL A 51 4.06 -17.60 7.83
N ALA A 52 4.00 -17.84 6.52
CA ALA A 52 2.74 -17.86 5.78
C ALA A 52 1.77 -18.93 6.34
N SER A 53 2.25 -20.16 6.55
CA SER A 53 1.49 -21.25 7.15
C SER A 53 0.90 -20.88 8.51
N GLN A 54 1.73 -20.34 9.41
CA GLN A 54 1.27 -19.89 10.73
C GLN A 54 0.21 -18.81 10.66
N VAL A 55 0.32 -17.87 9.71
CA VAL A 55 -0.66 -16.79 9.53
C VAL A 55 -1.99 -17.36 9.02
N VAL A 56 -1.96 -18.27 8.05
CA VAL A 56 -3.19 -18.92 7.54
C VAL A 56 -3.88 -19.73 8.63
N GLN A 57 -3.12 -20.50 9.43
CA GLN A 57 -3.69 -21.24 10.57
C GLN A 57 -4.29 -20.33 11.63
N ARG A 58 -3.65 -19.19 11.95
CA ARG A 58 -4.21 -18.18 12.86
C ARG A 58 -5.49 -17.56 12.30
N LEU A 59 -5.53 -17.29 11.01
CA LEU A 59 -6.72 -16.81 10.32
C LEU A 59 -7.86 -17.84 10.45
N ALA A 60 -7.60 -19.10 10.12
CA ALA A 60 -8.58 -20.19 10.24
C ALA A 60 -9.10 -20.34 11.69
N ALA A 61 -8.20 -20.34 12.67
CA ALA A 61 -8.58 -20.41 14.08
C ALA A 61 -9.43 -19.20 14.52
N SER A 62 -9.14 -18.00 14.01
CA SER A 62 -9.93 -16.80 14.31
C SER A 62 -11.34 -16.87 13.72
N GLU A 63 -11.49 -17.38 12.50
CA GLU A 63 -12.79 -17.55 11.85
C GLU A 63 -13.61 -18.66 12.54
N LEU A 64 -12.98 -19.77 12.94
CA LEU A 64 -13.64 -20.82 13.74
C LEU A 64 -14.12 -20.28 15.10
N LYS A 65 -13.32 -19.44 15.76
CA LYS A 65 -13.74 -18.78 17.00
C LYS A 65 -14.93 -17.84 16.77
N GLU A 66 -14.97 -17.11 15.66
CA GLU A 66 -16.13 -16.27 15.29
C GLU A 66 -17.38 -17.09 15.00
N ALA A 67 -17.22 -18.31 14.50
CA ALA A 67 -18.31 -19.26 14.30
C ALA A 67 -18.79 -19.95 15.59
N GLY A 68 -18.17 -19.66 16.74
CA GLY A 68 -18.58 -20.18 18.04
C GLY A 68 -17.90 -21.50 18.45
N PHE A 69 -16.93 -21.97 17.67
CA PHE A 69 -16.10 -23.11 18.07
C PHE A 69 -15.16 -22.70 19.19
N THR A 70 -15.09 -23.51 20.25
CA THR A 70 -14.21 -23.25 21.40
C THR A 70 -12.77 -23.69 21.13
N GLY A 71 -12.58 -24.67 20.26
CA GLY A 71 -11.28 -25.19 19.82
C GLY A 71 -11.41 -25.98 18.51
N ALA A 72 -10.28 -26.29 17.90
CA ALA A 72 -10.21 -27.04 16.64
C ALA A 72 -9.07 -28.06 16.73
N GLN A 73 -9.27 -29.22 16.09
CA GLN A 73 -8.23 -30.23 15.97
C GLN A 73 -7.12 -29.72 15.02
N THR A 74 -5.85 -30.02 15.34
CA THR A 74 -4.69 -29.58 14.54
C THR A 74 -4.71 -30.10 13.12
N GLU A 75 -5.17 -31.34 12.92
CA GLU A 75 -5.32 -31.96 11.60
C GLU A 75 -6.37 -31.22 10.75
N ALA A 76 -7.48 -30.79 11.36
CA ALA A 76 -8.51 -30.03 10.67
C ALA A 76 -8.00 -28.64 10.24
N LEU A 77 -7.19 -27.99 11.08
CA LEU A 77 -6.55 -26.72 10.73
C LEU A 77 -5.59 -26.86 9.54
N TYR A 78 -4.83 -27.95 9.47
CA TYR A 78 -3.95 -28.24 8.33
C TYR A 78 -4.74 -28.48 7.03
N VAL A 79 -5.86 -29.19 7.09
CA VAL A 79 -6.72 -29.39 5.92
C VAL A 79 -7.31 -28.06 5.45
N LEU A 80 -7.78 -27.21 6.37
CA LEU A 80 -8.28 -25.88 6.04
C LEU A 80 -7.20 -25.01 5.41
N GLU A 81 -5.97 -25.04 5.94
CA GLU A 81 -4.82 -24.35 5.37
C GLU A 81 -4.58 -24.80 3.92
N MET A 82 -4.52 -26.10 3.67
CA MET A 82 -4.31 -26.64 2.32
C MET A 82 -5.44 -26.23 1.36
N GLN A 83 -6.69 -26.24 1.81
CA GLN A 83 -7.82 -25.79 1.00
C GLN A 83 -7.73 -24.29 0.67
N VAL A 84 -7.35 -23.45 1.63
CA VAL A 84 -7.15 -22.01 1.40
C VAL A 84 -6.02 -21.77 0.41
N VAL A 85 -4.88 -22.46 0.57
CA VAL A 85 -3.74 -22.34 -0.35
C VAL A 85 -4.14 -22.77 -1.76
N ASN A 86 -4.80 -23.93 -1.91
CA ASN A 86 -5.26 -24.42 -3.20
C ASN A 86 -6.25 -23.45 -3.84
N PHE A 87 -7.20 -22.91 -3.08
CA PHE A 87 -8.15 -21.92 -3.58
C PHE A 87 -7.45 -20.67 -4.11
N VAL A 88 -6.50 -20.11 -3.36
CA VAL A 88 -5.74 -18.92 -3.78
C VAL A 88 -4.90 -19.21 -5.03
N GLN A 89 -4.28 -20.39 -5.12
CA GLN A 89 -3.51 -20.81 -6.29
C GLN A 89 -4.40 -20.97 -7.52
N SER A 90 -5.54 -21.65 -7.42
CA SER A 90 -6.50 -21.80 -8.52
C SER A 90 -7.05 -20.46 -8.99
N LEU A 91 -7.38 -19.56 -8.05
CA LEU A 91 -7.82 -18.20 -8.36
C LEU A 91 -6.76 -17.41 -9.13
N TYR A 92 -5.51 -17.46 -8.69
CA TYR A 92 -4.41 -16.79 -9.35
C TYR A 92 -4.13 -17.37 -10.75
N HIS A 93 -4.18 -18.70 -10.88
CA HIS A 93 -3.94 -19.38 -12.16
C HIS A 93 -4.96 -18.93 -13.22
N ARG A 94 -6.27 -18.97 -12.90
CA ARG A 94 -7.33 -18.51 -13.81
C ARG A 94 -7.20 -17.02 -14.13
N ALA A 95 -6.95 -16.18 -13.12
CA ALA A 95 -6.74 -14.76 -13.36
C ALA A 95 -5.54 -14.52 -14.30
N HIS A 96 -4.49 -15.34 -14.20
CA HIS A 96 -3.35 -15.27 -15.09
C HIS A 96 -3.69 -15.73 -16.52
N GLU A 97 -4.55 -16.74 -16.70
CA GLU A 97 -5.09 -17.12 -18.01
C GLU A 97 -5.86 -15.95 -18.66
N TYR A 98 -6.73 -15.27 -17.91
CA TYR A 98 -7.41 -14.05 -18.39
C TYR A 98 -6.43 -12.92 -18.75
N ALA A 99 -5.35 -12.76 -17.98
CA ALA A 99 -4.29 -11.81 -18.30
C ALA A 99 -3.60 -12.15 -19.62
N ASN A 100 -3.30 -13.44 -19.84
CA ASN A 100 -2.67 -13.95 -21.04
C ASN A 100 -3.57 -13.79 -22.28
N LEU A 101 -4.88 -14.06 -22.15
CA LEU A 101 -5.86 -13.81 -23.21
C LEU A 101 -5.92 -12.34 -23.62
N ALA A 102 -5.65 -11.43 -22.68
CA ALA A 102 -5.56 -9.99 -22.92
C ALA A 102 -4.14 -9.51 -23.30
N ASN A 103 -3.20 -10.41 -23.61
CA ASN A 103 -1.79 -10.10 -23.93
C ASN A 103 -1.07 -9.27 -22.86
N ARG A 104 -1.38 -9.49 -21.58
CA ARG A 104 -0.72 -8.82 -20.44
C ARG A 104 0.15 -9.79 -19.67
N SER A 105 1.22 -9.27 -19.07
CA SER A 105 2.19 -10.07 -18.32
C SER A 105 1.73 -10.46 -16.91
N GLY A 106 0.63 -9.90 -16.40
CA GLY A 106 0.17 -10.14 -15.04
C GLY A 106 -1.31 -9.82 -14.84
N PRO A 107 -1.96 -10.51 -13.89
CA PRO A 107 -3.37 -10.33 -13.62
C PRO A 107 -3.66 -8.98 -12.96
N ILE A 108 -4.78 -8.37 -13.33
CA ILE A 108 -5.33 -7.19 -12.66
C ILE A 108 -6.63 -7.53 -11.91
N ALA A 109 -7.19 -6.53 -11.22
CA ALA A 109 -8.42 -6.72 -10.45
C ALA A 109 -9.62 -7.23 -11.27
N THR A 110 -9.76 -6.83 -12.54
CA THR A 110 -10.83 -7.34 -13.41
C THR A 110 -10.67 -8.83 -13.69
N ASP A 111 -9.44 -9.30 -13.86
CA ASP A 111 -9.14 -10.71 -14.16
C ASP A 111 -9.45 -11.60 -12.96
N LEU A 112 -9.18 -11.09 -11.75
CA LEU A 112 -9.58 -11.74 -10.51
C LEU A 112 -11.11 -11.80 -10.36
N LEU A 113 -11.84 -10.75 -10.75
CA LEU A 113 -13.31 -10.75 -10.70
C LEU A 113 -13.92 -11.78 -11.66
N LEU A 114 -13.39 -11.87 -12.90
CA LEU A 114 -13.81 -12.89 -13.86
C LEU A 114 -13.46 -14.30 -13.36
N ALA A 115 -12.26 -14.50 -12.83
CA ALA A 115 -11.86 -15.77 -12.24
C ALA A 115 -12.73 -16.18 -11.05
N THR A 116 -13.16 -15.24 -10.20
CA THR A 116 -14.11 -15.55 -9.11
C THR A 116 -15.49 -15.96 -9.64
N GLU A 117 -15.99 -15.35 -10.71
CA GLU A 117 -17.28 -15.72 -11.29
C GLU A 117 -17.26 -17.14 -11.86
N GLU A 118 -16.14 -17.56 -12.44
CA GLU A 118 -15.95 -18.91 -12.95
C GLU A 118 -15.80 -19.95 -11.83
N ILE A 119 -15.05 -19.63 -10.78
CA ILE A 119 -14.93 -20.48 -9.59
C ILE A 119 -16.30 -20.64 -8.90
N ASP A 120 -17.09 -19.57 -8.80
CA ASP A 120 -18.44 -19.63 -8.22
C ASP A 120 -19.34 -20.63 -8.96
N LYS A 121 -19.23 -20.70 -10.29
CA LYS A 121 -19.98 -21.66 -11.13
C LYS A 121 -19.54 -23.10 -10.90
N GLU A 122 -18.24 -23.34 -10.71
CA GLU A 122 -17.68 -24.68 -10.58
C GLU A 122 -17.77 -25.25 -9.16
N TRP A 123 -17.49 -24.43 -8.14
CA TRP A 123 -17.41 -24.89 -6.76
C TRP A 123 -18.69 -24.68 -5.96
N ALA A 124 -19.72 -24.07 -6.57
CA ALA A 124 -20.97 -23.67 -5.90
C ALA A 124 -20.75 -22.83 -4.63
N TYR A 125 -19.57 -22.22 -4.48
CA TYR A 125 -19.32 -21.24 -3.45
C TYR A 125 -19.91 -19.92 -3.88
N GLU A 126 -20.64 -19.27 -2.98
CA GLU A 126 -21.21 -17.95 -3.25
C GLU A 126 -20.17 -16.85 -2.95
N VAL A 127 -19.05 -16.80 -3.69
CA VAL A 127 -18.04 -15.73 -3.58
C VAL A 127 -18.42 -14.51 -4.44
N SER A 128 -19.72 -14.27 -4.58
CA SER A 128 -20.21 -13.11 -5.32
C SER A 128 -19.69 -11.79 -4.71
N PRO A 129 -19.21 -10.84 -5.53
CA PRO A 129 -18.67 -9.56 -5.06
C PRO A 129 -19.67 -8.77 -4.20
N GLU A 130 -20.97 -8.95 -4.42
CA GLU A 130 -22.01 -8.32 -3.60
C GLU A 130 -22.01 -8.84 -2.15
N LYS A 131 -21.84 -10.15 -1.97
CA LYS A 131 -21.80 -10.81 -0.66
C LYS A 131 -20.51 -10.46 0.05
N LEU A 132 -19.39 -10.45 -0.66
CA LEU A 132 -18.11 -9.98 -0.13
C LEU A 132 -18.22 -8.53 0.36
N GLY A 133 -18.85 -7.65 -0.40
CA GLY A 133 -19.08 -6.25 0.00
C GLY A 133 -20.01 -6.09 1.21
N LYS A 134 -21.04 -6.93 1.35
CA LYS A 134 -21.90 -6.97 2.55
C LYS A 134 -21.11 -7.47 3.77
N TRP A 135 -20.31 -8.51 3.59
CA TRP A 135 -19.48 -9.10 4.64
C TRP A 135 -18.38 -8.14 5.11
N LEU A 136 -17.66 -7.48 4.20
CA LEU A 136 -16.66 -6.45 4.53
C LEU A 136 -17.26 -5.33 5.37
N ARG A 137 -18.42 -4.81 4.99
CA ARG A 137 -19.15 -3.78 5.77
C ARG A 137 -19.56 -4.29 7.15
N LYS A 138 -19.99 -5.56 7.26
CA LYS A 138 -20.33 -6.19 8.54
C LYS A 138 -19.09 -6.34 9.43
N ARG A 139 -17.96 -6.79 8.88
CA ARG A 139 -16.67 -6.94 9.57
C ARG A 139 -16.16 -5.60 10.09
N GLN A 140 -16.12 -4.56 9.24
CA GLN A 140 -15.72 -3.21 9.64
C GLN A 140 -16.60 -2.64 10.77
N ARG A 141 -17.92 -2.85 10.70
CA ARG A 141 -18.83 -2.43 11.79
C ARG A 141 -18.53 -3.16 13.10
N ARG A 142 -18.22 -4.46 13.05
CA ARG A 142 -17.84 -5.25 14.24
C ARG A 142 -16.53 -4.75 14.84
N GLU A 143 -15.52 -4.51 14.02
CA GLU A 143 -14.24 -3.97 14.49
C GLU A 143 -14.38 -2.59 15.11
N LYS A 144 -15.18 -1.70 14.52
CA LYS A 144 -15.47 -0.39 15.10
C LYS A 144 -16.10 -0.52 16.49
N LYS A 145 -17.12 -1.39 16.64
CA LYS A 145 -17.76 -1.67 17.94
C LYS A 145 -16.79 -2.28 18.95
N LYS A 146 -15.91 -3.19 18.52
CA LYS A 146 -14.88 -3.80 19.36
C LYS A 146 -13.88 -2.75 19.85
N LYS A 147 -13.45 -1.84 18.96
CA LYS A 147 -12.56 -0.73 19.30
C LYS A 147 -13.21 0.22 20.30
N GLU A 148 -14.45 0.63 20.09
CA GLU A 148 -15.23 1.45 21.03
C GLU A 148 -15.36 0.76 22.39
N LYS A 149 -15.69 -0.54 22.42
CA LYS A 149 -15.79 -1.30 23.67
C LYS A 149 -14.43 -1.46 24.37
N SER A 150 -13.34 -1.65 23.64
CA SER A 150 -11.99 -1.75 24.22
C SER A 150 -11.49 -0.42 24.78
N LEU A 151 -11.80 0.69 24.12
CA LEU A 151 -11.49 2.04 24.62
C LEU A 151 -12.33 2.38 25.86
N SER A 152 -13.57 1.89 25.91
CA SER A 152 -14.48 2.09 27.05
C SER A 152 -14.18 1.18 28.24
N ALA A 153 -13.62 -0.02 28.04
CA ALA A 153 -13.51 -1.02 29.11
C ALA A 153 -12.19 -0.95 29.90
N HIS A 154 -11.13 -0.35 29.35
CA HIS A 154 -9.82 -0.39 30.00
C HIS A 154 -8.84 0.71 29.53
N ALA A 155 -9.32 1.92 29.22
CA ALA A 155 -8.40 3.04 29.35
C ALA A 155 -8.09 3.19 30.85
N PRO A 156 -6.87 2.88 31.34
CA PRO A 156 -6.52 3.25 32.71
C PRO A 156 -6.76 4.75 32.81
N SER A 157 -7.71 5.15 33.64
CA SER A 157 -7.91 6.55 33.98
C SER A 157 -6.58 7.01 34.57
N LEU A 158 -5.81 7.75 33.79
CA LEU A 158 -4.59 8.39 34.28
C LEU A 158 -5.09 9.41 35.30
N ILE A 159 -5.06 9.01 36.57
CA ILE A 159 -5.26 9.95 37.67
C ILE A 159 -4.16 10.99 37.49
N PRO A 160 -4.49 12.26 37.24
CA PRO A 160 -3.48 13.28 37.07
C PRO A 160 -2.60 13.28 38.33
N PRO A 161 -1.27 13.28 38.17
CA PRO A 161 -0.38 13.26 39.33
C PRO A 161 -0.72 14.46 40.23
N PRO A 162 -0.74 14.27 41.57
CA PRO A 162 -0.98 15.36 42.49
C PRO A 162 -0.04 16.52 42.16
N SER A 163 -0.60 17.72 42.05
CA SER A 163 0.14 18.95 41.76
C SER A 163 1.35 19.04 42.69
N ARG A 164 2.55 18.96 42.10
CA ARG A 164 3.81 19.08 42.84
C ARG A 164 3.77 20.38 43.65
N SER A 165 4.21 20.32 44.90
CA SER A 165 4.54 21.53 45.66
C SER A 165 5.54 22.37 44.86
N PRO A 166 5.48 23.71 44.96
CA PRO A 166 6.39 24.60 44.24
C PRO A 166 7.83 24.13 44.49
N SER A 167 8.56 23.89 43.40
CA SER A 167 9.95 23.42 43.50
C SER A 167 10.74 24.43 44.33
N PRO A 168 11.50 23.96 45.34
CA PRO A 168 12.27 24.84 46.21
C PRO A 168 13.22 25.67 45.36
N GLU A 169 13.29 26.96 45.66
CA GLU A 169 14.13 27.93 44.96
C GLU A 169 15.58 27.41 44.92
N LEU A 170 16.09 27.24 43.70
CA LEU A 170 17.46 26.84 43.44
C LEU A 170 18.40 27.83 44.15
N LEU A 171 19.21 27.30 45.05
CA LEU A 171 20.35 28.01 45.61
C LEU A 171 21.21 28.52 44.43
N SER A 172 21.61 29.79 44.51
CA SER A 172 22.63 30.38 43.64
C SER A 172 23.87 29.50 43.70
N SER A 173 24.10 28.73 42.63
CA SER A 173 25.27 27.87 42.52
C SER A 173 26.52 28.73 42.58
N ASP A 174 27.27 28.46 43.65
CA ASP A 174 28.71 28.55 43.81
C ASP A 174 29.46 28.80 42.50
N GLU A 175 30.00 30.00 42.40
CA GLU A 175 30.84 30.49 41.31
C GLU A 175 32.28 30.12 41.70
N GLU A 176 32.75 28.94 41.27
CA GLU A 176 34.15 28.55 41.47
C GLU A 176 35.05 29.34 40.49
N ASP A 177 35.85 30.24 41.07
CA ASP A 177 36.93 30.98 40.42
C ASP A 177 38.03 30.01 39.92
N GLU A 178 38.15 29.86 38.59
CA GLU A 178 39.32 29.23 37.96
C GLU A 178 40.44 30.28 37.73
N GLU A 179 41.34 30.45 38.70
CA GLU A 179 42.64 31.06 38.46
C GLU A 179 43.62 30.00 37.88
N MET A 180 43.82 30.06 36.56
CA MET A 180 44.83 29.26 35.85
C MET A 180 46.23 29.88 36.07
N VAL A 181 46.99 29.31 36.98
CA VAL A 181 48.41 29.62 37.23
C VAL A 181 49.31 28.97 36.18
N ASP A 182 49.91 29.79 35.32
CA ASP A 182 50.89 29.38 34.32
C ASP A 182 52.31 29.48 34.93
N VAL A 183 52.97 28.34 35.13
CA VAL A 183 54.35 28.25 35.64
C VAL A 183 55.27 27.95 34.47
N THR A 184 56.01 28.96 34.01
CA THR A 184 57.24 28.77 33.22
C THR A 184 58.41 29.51 33.86
N ALA A 185 59.56 28.84 33.91
CA ALA A 185 60.74 29.25 34.65
C ALA A 185 61.70 30.13 33.82
N ASN A 186 62.46 30.97 34.55
CA ASN A 186 63.89 31.32 34.37
C ASN A 186 64.30 32.76 33.95
N VAL A 187 64.56 33.61 34.97
CA VAL A 187 65.78 34.43 35.28
C VAL A 187 66.30 35.56 34.33
N ASN A 188 66.09 36.83 34.78
CA ASN A 188 66.92 38.09 34.78
C ASN A 188 67.31 38.86 33.48
N PRO A 189 67.65 40.20 33.51
CA PRO A 189 67.18 41.37 34.31
C PRO A 189 67.02 42.75 33.53
N VAL A 190 66.03 43.61 33.91
CA VAL A 190 65.98 45.10 34.22
C VAL A 190 66.87 46.15 33.43
N PRO A 191 66.56 47.49 33.29
CA PRO A 191 65.51 48.32 32.62
C PRO A 191 66.12 49.52 31.77
N PRO A 192 65.43 50.60 31.27
CA PRO A 192 64.94 51.79 32.04
C PRO A 192 63.64 52.52 31.48
N PRO A 193 63.10 53.61 32.12
CA PRO A 193 61.68 54.07 32.00
C PRO A 193 61.47 55.45 31.28
N PRO A 194 60.33 56.20 31.41
CA PRO A 194 59.32 56.62 30.40
C PRO A 194 59.40 58.12 29.96
N PRO A 195 58.54 58.74 29.09
CA PRO A 195 57.15 59.23 29.38
C PRO A 195 56.24 59.40 28.10
N PRO A 196 55.19 60.27 28.03
CA PRO A 196 53.81 60.02 28.47
C PRO A 196 52.70 60.23 27.38
N GLN A 197 51.54 59.59 27.63
CA GLN A 197 50.16 60.05 27.39
C GLN A 197 49.77 60.78 26.08
N HIS A 198 48.90 60.13 25.29
CA HIS A 198 47.77 60.83 24.68
C HIS A 198 46.50 59.96 24.73
N LEU A 199 45.50 60.49 25.41
CA LEU A 199 44.10 60.07 25.43
C LEU A 199 43.59 59.82 24.00
N GLN A 200 42.96 58.67 23.72
CA GLN A 200 41.93 58.62 22.69
C GLN A 200 40.88 57.54 23.00
N LEU A 201 39.64 58.02 23.02
CA LEU A 201 38.41 57.33 23.36
C LEU A 201 38.11 56.11 22.48
N HIS A 202 37.48 55.13 23.11
CA HIS A 202 36.83 53.94 22.56
C HIS A 202 35.92 54.19 21.35
N PRO A 203 35.71 53.14 20.54
CA PRO A 203 34.38 52.69 20.17
C PRO A 203 34.07 51.30 20.75
N ALA A 204 32.84 51.11 21.21
CA ALA A 204 32.36 49.92 21.91
C ALA A 204 32.30 48.65 21.02
N PRO A 205 32.60 47.45 21.57
CA PRO A 205 32.43 46.18 20.88
C PRO A 205 30.95 45.72 20.87
N PRO A 206 30.53 44.95 19.84
CA PRO A 206 29.15 44.46 19.71
C PRO A 206 28.80 43.37 20.75
N PRO A 207 27.51 43.22 21.11
CA PRO A 207 27.06 42.28 22.14
C PRO A 207 27.23 40.80 21.71
N PRO A 208 27.49 39.88 22.66
CA PRO A 208 27.68 38.46 22.37
C PRO A 208 26.37 37.76 21.96
N PRO A 209 26.45 36.69 21.15
CA PRO A 209 25.29 35.93 20.71
C PRO A 209 24.64 35.15 21.87
N LYS A 210 23.30 35.17 21.89
CA LYS A 210 22.47 34.47 22.90
C LYS A 210 22.62 32.94 22.79
N PRO A 211 22.68 32.21 23.92
CA PRO A 211 22.74 30.75 23.91
C PRO A 211 21.40 30.13 23.49
N VAL A 212 21.49 29.12 22.63
CA VAL A 212 20.38 28.31 22.14
C VAL A 212 19.89 27.38 23.25
N LYS A 213 18.58 27.43 23.55
CA LYS A 213 17.91 26.51 24.48
C LYS A 213 17.89 25.09 23.91
N THR A 214 18.53 24.15 24.60
CA THR A 214 18.39 22.71 24.38
C THR A 214 17.00 22.24 24.84
N ILE A 215 16.20 21.72 23.92
CA ILE A 215 14.91 21.09 24.21
C ILE A 215 15.15 19.56 24.30
N PRO A 216 14.87 18.89 25.43
CA PRO A 216 14.92 17.44 25.51
C PRO A 216 13.63 16.88 24.86
N GLY A 217 13.80 16.17 23.74
CA GLY A 217 12.66 15.57 23.03
C GLY A 217 12.77 15.56 21.50
N ALA A 218 13.96 15.79 20.94
CA ALA A 218 14.16 15.64 19.50
C ALA A 218 14.12 14.16 19.11
N ALA A 219 13.19 13.81 18.22
CA ALA A 219 13.17 12.54 17.51
C ALA A 219 14.58 12.20 16.98
N LEU A 220 15.01 10.95 17.15
CA LEU A 220 16.26 10.42 16.61
C LEU A 220 16.27 10.59 15.08
N THR A 221 16.82 11.71 14.60
CA THR A 221 17.12 11.87 13.19
C THR A 221 18.37 11.07 12.87
N LEU A 222 18.44 10.46 11.68
CA LEU A 222 19.58 9.65 11.23
C LEU A 222 20.94 10.36 11.36
N ARG A 223 20.94 11.70 11.42
CA ARG A 223 22.14 12.51 11.64
C ARG A 223 22.72 12.38 13.04
N ASN A 224 21.90 12.10 14.06
CA ASN A 224 22.35 11.94 15.44
C ASN A 224 22.78 10.50 15.76
N LEU A 225 22.47 9.52 14.91
CA LEU A 225 22.87 8.12 15.15
C LEU A 225 24.39 7.94 15.05
N ALA A 226 25.05 8.65 14.13
CA ALA A 226 26.50 8.59 13.97
C ALA A 226 27.29 9.18 15.16
N THR A 227 26.72 10.14 15.89
CA THR A 227 27.32 10.73 17.09
C THR A 227 27.01 9.98 18.37
N THR A 228 25.92 9.21 18.41
CA THR A 228 25.50 8.48 19.62
C THR A 228 26.09 7.06 19.69
N PHE A 229 26.49 6.47 18.56
CA PHE A 229 26.98 5.09 18.50
C PHE A 229 28.35 4.98 17.81
N PRO A 230 29.44 4.70 18.55
CA PRO A 230 30.82 4.68 18.03
C PRO A 230 31.14 3.61 16.97
N HIS A 231 30.22 2.68 16.70
CA HIS A 231 30.45 1.53 15.80
C HIS A 231 29.76 1.67 14.44
N PHE A 232 29.08 2.79 14.17
CA PHE A 232 28.45 3.01 12.87
C PHE A 232 29.44 3.58 11.84
N PRO A 233 29.45 3.08 10.60
CA PRO A 233 30.28 3.64 9.55
C PRO A 233 29.84 5.08 9.24
N SER A 234 30.80 5.94 8.90
CA SER A 234 30.52 7.32 8.48
C SER A 234 29.57 7.31 7.29
N LEU A 235 28.50 8.12 7.36
CA LEU A 235 27.57 8.26 6.25
C LEU A 235 28.31 8.70 4.98
N PRO A 236 28.03 8.09 3.81
CA PRO A 236 28.66 8.50 2.57
C PRO A 236 28.35 9.97 2.27
N PRO A 237 29.22 10.66 1.52
CA PRO A 237 29.06 12.08 1.24
C PRO A 237 27.71 12.41 0.60
N LYS A 238 27.17 13.60 0.88
CA LYS A 238 25.82 14.04 0.45
C LYS A 238 25.58 13.92 -1.06
N HIS A 239 26.62 13.99 -1.88
CA HIS A 239 26.57 13.86 -3.34
C HIS A 239 26.39 12.41 -3.82
N THR A 240 26.51 11.42 -2.94
CA THR A 240 26.28 10.00 -3.23
C THR A 240 24.79 9.65 -3.25
N TYR A 241 23.94 10.48 -2.64
CA TYR A 241 22.51 10.25 -2.59
C TYR A 241 21.83 10.88 -3.80
N LEU A 242 21.25 10.06 -4.67
CA LEU A 242 20.31 10.48 -5.70
C LEU A 242 19.12 11.14 -5.00
N GLN A 243 18.99 12.47 -5.15
CA GLN A 243 17.83 13.19 -4.67
C GLN A 243 16.61 12.75 -5.48
N THR A 244 15.77 11.89 -4.91
CA THR A 244 14.45 11.64 -5.46
C THR A 244 13.66 12.95 -5.32
N PRO A 245 13.23 13.60 -6.42
CA PRO A 245 12.41 14.80 -6.31
C PRO A 245 11.14 14.44 -5.54
N ALA A 246 10.83 15.21 -4.51
CA ALA A 246 9.59 15.03 -3.75
C ALA A 246 8.40 15.18 -4.72
N PRO A 247 7.36 14.33 -4.60
CA PRO A 247 6.17 14.47 -5.42
C PRO A 247 5.57 15.86 -5.20
N THR A 248 5.55 16.68 -6.24
CA THR A 248 4.94 18.01 -6.19
C THR A 248 3.43 17.82 -6.05
N THR A 249 2.92 17.89 -4.83
CA THR A 249 1.49 18.08 -4.58
C THR A 249 1.18 19.57 -4.78
N ARG A 250 1.33 20.07 -6.01
CA ARG A 250 0.76 21.37 -6.38
C ARG A 250 -0.71 21.17 -6.70
N THR A 251 -1.51 21.09 -5.63
CA THR A 251 -2.89 21.56 -5.65
C THR A 251 -2.88 23.07 -5.88
N THR A 252 -2.91 23.49 -7.14
CA THR A 252 -3.13 24.90 -7.52
C THR A 252 -4.21 24.95 -8.59
N THR A 253 -5.44 25.20 -8.12
CA THR A 253 -6.35 26.21 -8.68
C THR A 253 -6.30 26.40 -10.20
N SER A 254 -7.08 25.59 -10.91
CA SER A 254 -7.66 26.00 -12.19
C SER A 254 -9.15 25.70 -12.12
N THR A 255 -9.95 26.74 -11.94
CA THR A 255 -11.43 26.69 -11.89
C THR A 255 -12.06 26.72 -13.29
N LEU A 256 -11.26 26.96 -14.34
CA LEU A 256 -11.69 27.04 -15.74
C LEU A 256 -12.00 25.71 -16.46
N PRO A 257 -11.36 24.55 -16.17
CA PRO A 257 -11.66 23.30 -16.87
C PRO A 257 -12.94 22.63 -16.37
N THR A 258 -13.70 23.24 -15.45
CA THR A 258 -14.97 22.68 -14.95
C THR A 258 -16.16 23.07 -15.82
N LEU A 259 -16.17 24.25 -16.43
CA LEU A 259 -17.27 24.70 -17.29
C LEU A 259 -17.17 24.10 -18.68
N SER A 260 -15.99 24.07 -19.30
CA SER A 260 -15.79 23.40 -20.60
C SER A 260 -16.08 21.91 -20.53
N LYS A 261 -15.67 21.23 -19.45
CA LYS A 261 -16.04 19.83 -19.21
C LYS A 261 -17.56 19.67 -19.05
N LYS A 262 -18.22 20.55 -18.29
CA LYS A 262 -19.68 20.52 -18.14
C LYS A 262 -20.42 20.78 -19.45
N LEU A 263 -19.96 21.72 -20.28
CA LEU A 263 -20.53 21.98 -21.60
C LEU A 263 -20.32 20.79 -22.55
N ALA A 264 -19.14 20.17 -22.54
CA ALA A 264 -18.89 18.97 -23.34
C ALA A 264 -19.78 17.80 -22.91
N THR A 265 -19.97 17.58 -21.60
CA THR A 265 -20.89 16.54 -21.10
C THR A 265 -22.35 16.87 -21.44
N ALA A 266 -22.76 18.14 -21.33
CA ALA A 266 -24.11 18.56 -21.71
C ALA A 266 -24.37 18.38 -23.21
N SER A 267 -23.42 18.74 -24.06
CA SER A 267 -23.48 18.53 -25.52
C SER A 267 -23.63 17.05 -25.86
N LEU A 268 -22.85 16.18 -25.20
CA LEU A 268 -22.92 14.73 -25.41
C LEU A 268 -24.30 14.17 -25.04
N VAL A 269 -24.90 14.63 -23.94
CA VAL A 269 -26.24 14.20 -23.52
C VAL A 269 -27.32 14.70 -24.49
N GLN A 270 -27.19 15.93 -24.99
CA GLN A 270 -28.12 16.47 -25.98
C GLN A 270 -28.08 15.69 -27.30
N GLU A 271 -26.88 15.34 -27.78
CA GLU A 271 -26.69 14.55 -29.00
C GLU A 271 -27.29 13.14 -28.86
N SER A 272 -27.06 12.51 -27.70
CA SER A 272 -27.64 11.19 -27.36
C SER A 272 -29.17 11.23 -27.34
N LEU A 273 -29.78 12.23 -26.71
CA LEU A 273 -31.23 12.40 -26.67
C LEU A 273 -31.81 12.65 -28.05
N ARG A 274 -31.12 13.44 -28.88
CA ARG A 274 -31.53 13.70 -30.26
C ARG A 274 -31.52 12.41 -31.09
N HIS A 275 -30.47 11.60 -31.01
CA HIS A 275 -30.43 10.31 -31.71
C HIS A 275 -31.53 9.36 -31.25
N LEU A 276 -31.84 9.36 -29.95
CA LEU A 276 -32.91 8.52 -29.41
C LEU A 276 -34.27 8.97 -29.93
N LEU A 277 -34.55 10.27 -29.99
CA LEU A 277 -35.81 10.80 -30.52
C LEU A 277 -35.98 10.51 -32.02
N LEU A 278 -34.91 10.67 -32.82
CA LEU A 278 -34.93 10.33 -34.24
C LEU A 278 -35.16 8.83 -34.47
N ALA A 279 -34.49 7.97 -33.69
CA ALA A 279 -34.69 6.53 -33.77
C ALA A 279 -36.11 6.09 -33.40
N THR A 280 -36.77 6.80 -32.47
CA THR A 280 -38.18 6.54 -32.16
C THR A 280 -39.15 7.07 -33.22
N GLU A 281 -38.84 8.21 -33.85
CA GLU A 281 -39.67 8.80 -34.92
C GLU A 281 -39.65 7.93 -36.19
N ASP A 282 -38.50 7.36 -36.53
CA ASP A 282 -38.35 6.42 -37.65
C ASP A 282 -39.05 5.08 -37.37
N ALA A 283 -39.12 4.64 -36.10
CA ALA A 283 -39.81 3.43 -35.69
C ALA A 283 -41.35 3.55 -35.74
N GLU A 284 -41.90 4.77 -35.57
CA GLU A 284 -43.35 5.01 -35.63
C GLU A 284 -43.89 5.16 -37.06
N SER A 285 -43.04 5.46 -38.05
CA SER A 285 -43.45 5.74 -39.43
C SER A 285 -43.32 4.55 -40.41
N GLY A 286 -42.86 3.38 -39.95
CA GLY A 286 -42.61 2.20 -40.79
C GLY A 286 -43.63 1.05 -40.62
N PRO A 287 -44.15 0.44 -41.70
CA PRO A 287 -45.09 -0.68 -41.66
C PRO A 287 -44.37 -2.01 -41.36
N GLY A 288 -43.77 -2.14 -40.17
CA GLY A 288 -42.97 -3.32 -39.79
C GLY A 288 -43.01 -3.62 -38.29
N ARG A 289 -44.19 -3.46 -37.67
CA ARG A 289 -44.43 -3.51 -36.22
C ARG A 289 -44.26 -4.90 -35.58
N GLU A 290 -43.86 -5.91 -36.33
CA GLU A 290 -43.90 -7.31 -35.89
C GLU A 290 -42.54 -7.84 -35.38
N ASP A 291 -41.43 -7.19 -35.72
CA ASP A 291 -40.08 -7.60 -35.27
C ASP A 291 -39.59 -6.90 -33.98
N ALA A 292 -40.31 -5.87 -33.51
CA ALA A 292 -39.90 -5.06 -32.35
C ALA A 292 -40.20 -5.70 -30.97
N GLU A 293 -41.12 -6.67 -30.89
CA GLU A 293 -41.36 -7.40 -29.63
C GLU A 293 -40.25 -8.41 -29.30
N LEU A 294 -39.44 -8.83 -30.30
CA LEU A 294 -38.38 -9.82 -30.09
C LEU A 294 -37.08 -9.20 -29.52
N LEU A 295 -36.89 -7.89 -29.63
CA LEU A 295 -35.71 -7.17 -29.10
C LEU A 295 -36.01 -6.35 -27.84
N GLY A 296 -37.27 -6.23 -27.43
CA GLY A 296 -37.72 -5.46 -26.25
C GLY A 296 -37.27 -5.99 -24.88
N TYR A 297 -36.55 -7.11 -24.81
CA TYR A 297 -36.09 -7.72 -23.56
C TYR A 297 -34.60 -7.54 -23.24
N ILE A 298 -33.80 -6.94 -24.12
CA ILE A 298 -32.40 -6.65 -23.82
C ILE A 298 -32.28 -5.19 -23.36
N VAL A 299 -32.84 -4.94 -22.18
CA VAL A 299 -32.54 -3.71 -21.45
C VAL A 299 -31.10 -3.82 -20.96
N ASN A 300 -30.21 -3.02 -21.56
CA ASN A 300 -28.82 -2.90 -21.17
C ASN A 300 -28.72 -2.10 -19.85
N TRP A 301 -28.79 -2.80 -18.71
CA TRP A 301 -28.73 -2.20 -17.36
C TRP A 301 -27.32 -1.80 -16.92
N GLU A 302 -26.27 -2.13 -17.67
CA GLU A 302 -24.90 -2.10 -17.15
C GLU A 302 -24.16 -0.75 -17.32
N ALA A 303 -24.76 0.23 -18.02
CA ALA A 303 -24.04 1.45 -18.39
C ALA A 303 -24.11 2.64 -17.41
N ASN A 304 -24.88 2.59 -16.29
CA ASN A 304 -25.15 3.82 -15.50
C ASN A 304 -24.97 3.75 -13.97
N ALA A 305 -24.04 2.93 -13.48
CA ALA A 305 -23.65 2.95 -12.07
C ALA A 305 -22.58 4.03 -11.75
N THR A 306 -22.83 5.31 -12.08
CA THR A 306 -22.04 6.41 -11.51
C THR A 306 -22.68 6.89 -10.21
N GLY A 307 -21.89 6.78 -9.13
CA GLY A 307 -22.34 6.86 -7.74
C GLY A 307 -23.07 8.14 -7.35
N ARG A 308 -24.34 8.02 -6.98
CA ARG A 308 -25.07 9.06 -6.25
C ARG A 308 -24.76 8.98 -4.76
N LYS A 309 -24.03 9.97 -4.23
CA LYS A 309 -23.90 10.21 -2.79
C LYS A 309 -25.25 10.65 -2.23
N ARG A 310 -25.88 9.83 -1.38
CA ARG A 310 -27.03 10.24 -0.57
C ARG A 310 -26.60 11.29 0.45
N TRP A 311 -27.19 12.48 0.38
CA TRP A 311 -27.20 13.43 1.48
C TRP A 311 -28.06 12.85 2.62
N ARG A 312 -27.59 12.98 3.86
CA ARG A 312 -28.39 12.65 5.04
C ARG A 312 -29.31 13.84 5.34
N VAL A 313 -30.58 13.54 5.53
CA VAL A 313 -31.53 14.36 6.29
C VAL A 313 -31.45 13.90 7.74
#